data_AF-A0AAV8V367-F1
#
_entry.id   AF-A0AAV8V367-F1
#
_cell.length_a   1.000
_cell.length_b   1.000
_cell.length_c   1.000
_cell.angle_alpha   90.00
_cell.angle_beta   90.00
_cell.angle_gamma   90.00
#
_symmetry.space_group_name_H-M   'P 1'
#
loop_
_entity.id
_entity.type
_entity.pdbx_description
1 polymer ?
#
loop_
_entity_poly.entity_id
_entity_poly.type
_entity_poly.pdbx_seq_one_letter_code
_entity_poly.pdbx_strand_id
1 'polypeptide(L)'
;MWSAESFPNPNVEPDLCGRSGKTRSSICDPDSMLSSSARDTVDGIVNDLQAGKRGFKLGPCGSGYDGYQVGVALMKSAHIKSGNRDEEFGRLARAIFDKWGVGSKECNNGVLFLVSFEDRYMYIATGKGAAKRLTDSRIANIVGSTRRLLRQKDDDEAILSAVQSIGDYLSKEPTWLDSFFHFASTLFGVTIIACVVYFFGLAIVNIWKKSKRVKDVRGKLQKIQDERDKSRDVPNFSSTSCPICLEDFTQEEPQDERLKKQSLHCGHAFHSGCIEDWLRASARQTCPICQQNAFDGSPTERKDGSQGQSGDSTVAGAYPVQFRLRRLHYLYPDLVAQRHVDVWLGDPFCDFVGVSRMSALIDTSVETLLSNTIFLI
;
A
#
# COMPACT_ATOMS: atom_id res chain seq x y z
N MET A 1 -33.79 1.58 40.80
CA MET A 1 -32.88 1.54 39.63
C MET A 1 -33.57 0.75 38.54
N TRP A 2 -33.53 1.21 37.30
CA TRP A 2 -34.26 0.63 36.19
C TRP A 2 -33.40 -0.26 35.29
N SER A 3 -33.98 -1.33 34.77
CA SER A 3 -33.37 -2.23 33.78
C SER A 3 -34.22 -2.25 32.50
N ALA A 4 -33.70 -2.77 31.39
CA ALA A 4 -34.47 -2.88 30.16
C ALA A 4 -35.75 -3.73 30.33
N GLU A 5 -35.67 -4.77 31.15
CA GLU A 5 -36.79 -5.67 31.43
C GLU A 5 -37.88 -4.96 32.23
N SER A 6 -37.50 -4.25 33.29
CA SER A 6 -38.43 -3.58 34.20
C SER A 6 -38.93 -2.23 33.72
N PHE A 7 -38.24 -1.57 32.77
CA PHE A 7 -38.65 -0.25 32.29
C PHE A 7 -39.91 -0.34 31.41
N PRO A 8 -41.00 0.40 31.70
CA PRO A 8 -42.28 0.23 31.01
C PRO A 8 -42.24 0.71 29.55
N ASN A 9 -43.18 0.22 28.73
CA ASN A 9 -43.32 0.66 27.34
C ASN A 9 -44.48 1.66 27.20
N PRO A 10 -44.27 2.92 26.80
CA PRO A 10 -45.31 3.95 26.78
C PRO A 10 -46.38 3.73 25.70
N ASN A 11 -46.15 2.82 24.75
CA ASN A 11 -47.15 2.42 23.75
C ASN A 11 -48.03 1.25 24.19
N VAL A 12 -47.69 0.58 25.29
CA VAL A 12 -48.43 -0.59 25.83
C VAL A 12 -48.94 -0.31 27.24
N GLU A 13 -48.13 0.36 28.05
CA GLU A 13 -48.33 0.63 29.48
C GLU A 13 -48.20 2.13 29.79
N PRO A 14 -48.98 3.02 29.15
CA PRO A 14 -48.86 4.48 29.32
C PRO A 14 -49.05 4.94 30.77
N ASP A 15 -49.91 4.28 31.54
CA ASP A 15 -50.13 4.60 32.95
C ASP A 15 -48.85 4.42 33.79
N LEU A 16 -48.09 3.33 33.57
CA LEU A 16 -46.82 3.06 34.27
C LEU A 16 -45.72 4.07 33.88
N CYS A 17 -45.87 4.69 32.72
CA CYS A 17 -44.97 5.72 32.20
C CYS A 17 -45.33 7.14 32.69
N GLY A 18 -46.28 7.28 33.62
CA GLY A 18 -46.75 8.59 34.10
C GLY A 18 -47.59 9.35 33.07
N ARG A 19 -48.27 8.62 32.17
CA ARG A 19 -49.11 9.14 31.07
C ARG A 19 -50.56 8.69 31.22
N SER A 20 -51.14 8.92 32.39
CA SER A 20 -52.50 8.48 32.69
C SER A 20 -53.55 9.06 31.75
N GLY A 21 -54.46 8.20 31.27
CA GLY A 21 -55.53 8.58 30.35
C GLY A 21 -55.08 8.75 28.89
N LYS A 22 -53.82 8.44 28.55
CA LYS A 22 -53.33 8.36 27.17
C LYS A 22 -53.40 6.91 26.69
N THR A 23 -53.72 6.69 25.41
CA THR A 23 -53.72 5.35 24.79
C THR A 23 -52.34 4.91 24.33
N ARG A 24 -51.48 5.87 23.98
CA ARG A 24 -50.08 5.69 23.59
C ARG A 24 -49.30 6.98 23.86
N SER A 25 -48.00 6.86 24.05
CA SER A 25 -47.10 8.00 24.24
C SER A 25 -45.71 7.68 23.70
N SER A 26 -44.98 8.72 23.31
CA SER A 26 -43.58 8.62 22.88
C SER A 26 -42.60 8.83 24.03
N ILE A 27 -43.08 9.20 25.21
CA ILE A 27 -42.28 9.44 26.41
C ILE A 27 -42.69 8.51 27.54
N CYS A 28 -41.70 7.98 28.25
CA CYS A 28 -41.90 7.23 29.48
C CYS A 28 -41.11 7.87 30.63
N ASP A 29 -41.83 8.32 31.66
CA ASP A 29 -41.29 8.99 32.84
C ASP A 29 -41.94 8.42 34.13
N PRO A 30 -41.63 7.16 34.50
CA PRO A 30 -42.22 6.49 35.65
C PRO A 30 -41.88 7.16 36.99
N ASP A 31 -40.73 7.83 37.09
CA ASP A 31 -40.26 8.47 38.33
C ASP A 31 -40.71 9.93 38.47
N SER A 32 -41.44 10.46 37.49
CA SER A 32 -41.88 11.86 37.43
C SER A 32 -40.74 12.89 37.48
N MET A 33 -39.73 12.70 36.63
CA MET A 33 -38.64 13.66 36.45
C MET A 33 -39.10 14.95 35.76
N LEU A 34 -40.16 14.88 34.93
CA LEU A 34 -40.72 16.04 34.25
C LEU A 34 -42.10 16.43 34.76
N SER A 35 -42.51 17.67 34.53
CA SER A 35 -43.90 18.09 34.71
C SER A 35 -44.85 17.43 33.70
N SER A 36 -46.14 17.33 34.03
CA SER A 36 -47.15 16.79 33.11
C SER A 36 -47.24 17.59 31.80
N SER A 37 -47.11 18.92 31.89
CA SER A 37 -47.08 19.82 30.74
C SER A 37 -45.86 19.59 29.84
N ALA A 38 -44.69 19.34 30.43
CA ALA A 38 -43.50 19.01 29.66
C ALA A 38 -43.65 17.66 28.94
N ARG A 39 -44.19 16.62 29.61
CA ARG A 39 -44.47 15.33 28.96
C ARG A 39 -45.47 15.45 27.80
N ASP A 40 -46.52 16.23 27.96
CA ASP A 40 -47.48 16.52 26.88
C ASP A 40 -46.83 17.28 25.71
N THR A 41 -45.91 18.19 26.02
CA THR A 41 -45.17 18.96 25.01
C THR A 41 -44.20 18.07 24.24
N VAL A 42 -43.48 17.16 24.91
CA VAL A 42 -42.62 16.16 24.26
C VAL A 42 -43.43 15.30 23.29
N ASP A 43 -44.59 14.77 23.72
CA ASP A 43 -45.47 14.03 22.82
C ASP A 43 -45.91 14.87 21.61
N GLY A 44 -46.23 16.14 21.83
CA GLY A 44 -46.56 17.07 20.74
C GLY A 44 -45.43 17.21 19.71
N ILE A 45 -44.21 17.47 20.16
CA ILE A 45 -43.03 17.61 19.29
C ILE A 45 -42.77 16.31 18.52
N VAL A 46 -42.81 15.16 19.20
CA VAL A 46 -42.56 13.86 18.54
C VAL A 46 -43.66 13.55 17.51
N ASN A 47 -44.93 13.83 17.81
CA ASN A 47 -46.02 13.65 16.86
C ASN A 47 -45.86 14.55 15.63
N ASP A 48 -45.43 15.80 15.81
CA ASP A 48 -45.16 16.71 14.71
C ASP A 48 -43.97 16.22 13.85
N LEU A 49 -42.91 15.70 14.48
CA LEU A 49 -41.76 15.11 13.78
C LEU A 49 -42.15 13.88 12.96
N GLN A 50 -42.93 12.97 13.55
CA GLN A 50 -43.46 11.78 12.85
C GLN A 50 -44.40 12.17 11.69
N ALA A 51 -45.14 13.27 11.83
CA ALA A 51 -46.06 13.72 10.80
C ALA A 51 -45.42 14.68 9.77
N GLY A 52 -44.16 15.10 9.95
CA GLY A 52 -43.52 16.12 9.11
C GLY A 52 -44.21 17.48 9.19
N LYS A 53 -44.71 17.85 10.37
CA LYS A 53 -45.41 19.12 10.64
C LYS A 53 -44.50 20.12 11.35
N ARG A 54 -44.97 21.37 11.44
CA ARG A 54 -44.30 22.47 12.15
C ARG A 54 -42.81 22.66 11.78
N GLY A 55 -42.48 22.48 10.51
CA GLY A 55 -41.13 22.67 9.98
C GLY A 55 -40.27 21.40 9.95
N PHE A 56 -40.69 20.31 10.60
CA PHE A 56 -40.01 19.03 10.49
C PHE A 56 -40.20 18.40 9.11
N LYS A 57 -39.22 17.59 8.69
CA LYS A 57 -39.19 16.95 7.37
C LYS A 57 -39.17 15.43 7.49
N LEU A 58 -39.86 14.78 6.57
CA LEU A 58 -39.85 13.32 6.44
C LEU A 58 -38.48 12.84 5.92
N GLY A 59 -38.07 11.64 6.33
CA GLY A 59 -36.87 10.98 5.86
C GLY A 59 -37.15 10.01 4.71
N PRO A 60 -36.15 9.68 3.86
CA PRO A 60 -36.30 8.67 2.83
C PRO A 60 -36.65 7.29 3.41
N CYS A 61 -37.62 6.62 2.81
CA CYS A 61 -38.02 5.26 3.16
C CYS A 61 -38.48 4.46 1.94
N GLY A 62 -37.73 3.41 1.58
CA GLY A 62 -38.00 2.67 0.35
C GLY A 62 -37.99 3.60 -0.87
N SER A 63 -39.09 3.62 -1.62
CA SER A 63 -39.31 4.54 -2.75
C SER A 63 -39.98 5.87 -2.35
N GLY A 64 -40.33 6.05 -1.08
CA GLY A 64 -41.08 7.20 -0.57
C GLY A 64 -40.39 7.88 0.60
N TYR A 65 -41.22 8.47 1.47
CA TYR A 65 -40.78 9.20 2.66
C TYR A 65 -41.65 8.80 3.85
N ASP A 66 -41.04 8.74 5.03
CA ASP A 66 -41.72 8.46 6.30
C ASP A 66 -41.13 9.32 7.42
N GLY A 67 -41.90 9.55 8.48
CA GLY A 67 -41.49 10.38 9.61
C GLY A 67 -40.53 9.65 10.53
N TYR A 68 -39.65 10.39 11.21
CA TYR A 68 -38.78 9.78 12.22
C TYR A 68 -39.55 9.47 13.49
N GLN A 69 -39.33 8.29 14.06
CA GLN A 69 -39.99 7.86 15.29
C GLN A 69 -39.03 8.04 16.47
N VAL A 70 -39.37 8.91 17.41
CA VAL A 70 -38.55 9.20 18.58
C VAL A 70 -39.21 8.64 19.83
N GLY A 71 -38.47 7.88 20.64
CA GLY A 71 -38.85 7.50 21.99
C GLY A 71 -38.01 8.24 23.03
N VAL A 72 -38.61 8.67 24.13
CA VAL A 72 -37.92 9.36 25.24
C VAL A 72 -38.09 8.53 26.51
N ALA A 73 -36.98 8.00 27.03
CA ALA A 73 -36.92 7.18 28.22
C ALA A 73 -36.24 7.95 29.35
N LEU A 74 -37.00 8.32 30.37
CA LEU A 74 -36.53 9.09 31.52
C LEU A 74 -36.58 8.23 32.78
N MET A 75 -35.50 8.27 33.56
CA MET A 75 -35.41 7.49 34.78
C MET A 75 -34.56 8.19 35.83
N LYS A 76 -34.90 7.98 37.10
CA LYS A 76 -34.12 8.50 38.23
C LYS A 76 -32.70 7.93 38.25
N SER A 77 -32.56 6.60 38.19
CA SER A 77 -31.27 5.90 38.12
C SER A 77 -31.36 4.58 37.33
N ALA A 78 -30.33 4.29 36.55
CA ALA A 78 -30.19 3.07 35.76
C ALA A 78 -29.46 1.96 36.55
N HIS A 79 -29.87 0.71 36.35
CA HIS A 79 -29.14 -0.44 36.84
C HIS A 79 -27.92 -0.72 35.93
N ILE A 80 -26.77 -0.18 36.32
CA ILE A 80 -25.50 -0.31 35.58
C ILE A 80 -24.64 -1.38 36.26
N LYS A 81 -24.23 -2.40 35.50
CA LYS A 81 -23.27 -3.40 35.99
C LYS A 81 -21.86 -2.79 36.08
N SER A 82 -20.99 -3.37 36.91
CA SER A 82 -19.59 -2.95 36.99
C SER A 82 -18.91 -3.08 35.62
N GLY A 83 -18.42 -1.98 35.04
CA GLY A 83 -17.85 -1.96 33.69
C GLY A 83 -17.75 -0.56 33.10
N ASN A 84 -17.51 -0.49 31.78
CA ASN A 84 -17.52 0.76 31.04
C ASN A 84 -18.96 1.31 30.97
N ARG A 85 -19.18 2.47 31.59
CA ARG A 85 -20.52 3.10 31.66
C ARG A 85 -21.10 3.39 30.29
N ASP A 86 -20.29 3.78 29.32
CA ASP A 86 -20.75 4.12 27.97
C ASP A 86 -21.31 2.89 27.26
N GLU A 87 -20.65 1.76 27.42
CA GLU A 87 -21.06 0.50 26.83
C GLU A 87 -22.32 -0.06 27.51
N GLU A 88 -22.37 -0.03 28.85
CA GLU A 88 -23.53 -0.52 29.62
C GLU A 88 -24.79 0.34 29.37
N PHE A 89 -24.67 1.67 29.34
CA PHE A 89 -25.78 2.54 28.98
C PHE A 89 -26.19 2.38 27.52
N GLY A 90 -25.24 2.19 26.60
CA GLY A 90 -25.54 1.89 25.21
C GLY A 90 -26.34 0.60 25.07
N ARG A 91 -25.97 -0.45 25.80
CA ARG A 91 -26.71 -1.72 25.84
C ARG A 91 -28.11 -1.56 26.42
N LEU A 92 -28.25 -0.81 27.51
CA LEU A 92 -29.56 -0.51 28.12
C LEU A 92 -30.46 0.27 27.14
N ALA A 93 -29.95 1.35 26.54
CA ALA A 93 -30.69 2.14 25.56
C ALA A 93 -31.10 1.30 24.35
N ARG A 94 -30.21 0.44 23.85
CA ARG A 94 -30.53 -0.44 22.72
C ARG A 94 -31.61 -1.46 23.07
N ALA A 95 -31.53 -2.07 24.26
CA ALA A 95 -32.53 -3.03 24.71
C ALA A 95 -33.92 -2.37 24.89
N ILE A 96 -33.98 -1.13 25.41
CA ILE A 96 -35.22 -0.37 25.49
C ILE A 96 -35.73 -0.01 24.08
N PHE A 97 -34.84 0.44 23.19
CA PHE A 97 -35.16 0.79 21.80
C PHE A 97 -35.82 -0.39 21.08
N ASP A 98 -35.24 -1.58 21.22
CA ASP A 98 -35.73 -2.81 20.59
C ASP A 98 -37.01 -3.31 21.26
N LYS A 99 -37.11 -3.26 22.61
CA LYS A 99 -38.34 -3.60 23.37
C LYS A 99 -39.52 -2.71 22.99
N TRP A 100 -39.27 -1.42 22.77
CA TRP A 100 -40.29 -0.46 22.38
C TRP A 100 -40.63 -0.52 20.89
N GLY A 101 -39.77 -1.15 20.07
CA GLY A 101 -39.93 -1.21 18.63
C GLY A 101 -39.85 0.17 17.98
N VAL A 102 -38.92 1.03 18.44
CA VAL A 102 -38.81 2.40 17.95
C VAL A 102 -38.31 2.41 16.49
N GLY A 103 -39.12 2.97 15.59
CA GLY A 103 -38.80 3.04 14.16
C GLY A 103 -39.38 1.87 13.37
N SER A 104 -39.52 2.09 12.07
CA SER A 104 -39.98 1.04 11.16
C SER A 104 -38.83 0.11 10.75
N LYS A 105 -39.17 -1.17 10.53
CA LYS A 105 -38.21 -2.19 10.06
C LYS A 105 -37.65 -1.86 8.66
N GLU A 106 -38.46 -1.22 7.83
CA GLU A 106 -38.09 -0.83 6.47
C GLU A 106 -37.18 0.42 6.48
N CYS A 107 -37.64 1.51 7.10
CA CYS A 107 -36.92 2.79 7.02
C CYS A 107 -35.75 2.89 8.00
N ASN A 108 -35.77 2.11 9.09
CA ASN A 108 -34.80 2.20 10.19
C ASN A 108 -34.69 3.65 10.73
N ASN A 109 -35.82 4.35 10.82
CA ASN A 109 -35.98 5.77 11.13
C ASN A 109 -36.22 6.05 12.63
N GLY A 110 -35.92 5.08 13.51
CA GLY A 110 -36.11 5.18 14.95
C GLY A 110 -34.97 5.90 15.67
N VAL A 111 -35.29 6.61 16.74
CA VAL A 111 -34.34 7.22 17.70
C VAL A 111 -34.86 7.03 19.12
N LEU A 112 -34.06 6.51 20.04
CA LEU A 112 -34.37 6.51 21.47
C LEU A 112 -33.42 7.45 22.21
N PHE A 113 -33.97 8.42 22.93
CA PHE A 113 -33.23 9.26 23.86
C PHE A 113 -33.44 8.76 25.29
N LEU A 114 -32.37 8.24 25.89
CA LEU A 114 -32.35 7.73 27.26
C LEU A 114 -31.64 8.73 28.17
N VAL A 115 -32.26 9.08 29.30
CA VAL A 115 -31.65 9.94 30.32
C VAL A 115 -31.81 9.31 31.71
N SER A 116 -30.69 9.21 32.41
CA SER A 116 -30.64 8.88 33.83
C SER A 116 -30.15 10.07 34.65
N PHE A 117 -31.03 10.59 35.51
CA PHE A 117 -30.82 11.87 36.19
C PHE A 117 -29.76 11.79 37.30
N GLU A 118 -29.84 10.80 38.19
CA GLU A 118 -28.87 10.62 39.29
C GLU A 118 -27.50 10.15 38.78
N ASP A 119 -27.48 9.30 37.75
CA ASP A 119 -26.24 8.84 37.12
C ASP A 119 -25.60 9.93 36.23
N ARG A 120 -26.33 11.01 35.95
CA ARG A 120 -25.96 12.15 35.08
C ARG A 120 -25.44 11.67 33.73
N TYR A 121 -26.12 10.67 33.18
CA TYR A 121 -25.72 9.99 31.98
C TYR A 121 -26.90 9.93 31.01
N MET A 122 -26.61 10.11 29.73
CA MET A 122 -27.61 10.10 28.68
C MET A 122 -27.04 9.45 27.43
N TYR A 123 -27.90 8.81 26.66
CA TYR A 123 -27.52 8.07 25.47
C TYR A 123 -28.59 8.21 24.39
N ILE A 124 -28.18 8.33 23.13
CA ILE A 124 -29.09 8.36 21.99
C ILE A 124 -28.82 7.13 21.13
N ALA A 125 -29.75 6.18 21.11
CA ALA A 125 -29.70 5.03 20.22
C ALA A 125 -30.45 5.34 18.91
N THR A 126 -29.85 5.05 17.76
CA THR A 126 -30.43 5.35 16.44
C THR A 126 -30.56 4.09 15.57
N GLY A 127 -31.59 4.07 14.74
CA GLY A 127 -31.66 3.17 13.59
C GLY A 127 -30.75 3.65 12.46
N LYS A 128 -30.36 2.73 11.56
CA LYS A 128 -29.44 3.04 10.44
C LYS A 128 -29.92 4.18 9.54
N GLY A 129 -31.23 4.37 9.38
CA GLY A 129 -31.81 5.46 8.61
C GLY A 129 -31.66 6.81 9.32
N ALA A 130 -32.01 6.86 10.61
CA ALA A 130 -31.86 8.05 11.43
C ALA A 130 -30.39 8.46 11.63
N ALA A 131 -29.47 7.49 11.75
CA ALA A 131 -28.03 7.72 11.91
C ALA A 131 -27.39 8.52 10.75
N LYS A 132 -27.98 8.47 9.54
CA LYS A 132 -27.53 9.28 8.39
C LYS A 132 -27.72 10.79 8.62
N ARG A 133 -28.71 11.17 9.43
CA ARG A 133 -29.01 12.56 9.78
C ARG A 133 -28.45 12.94 11.14
N LEU A 134 -28.48 12.01 12.09
CA LEU A 134 -28.05 12.20 13.46
C LEU A 134 -26.69 11.54 13.69
N THR A 135 -25.64 12.14 13.11
CA THR A 135 -24.27 11.65 13.23
C THR A 135 -23.74 11.78 14.66
N ASP A 136 -22.68 11.04 15.00
CA ASP A 136 -22.07 11.05 16.34
C ASP A 136 -21.68 12.46 16.81
N SER A 137 -21.19 13.31 15.90
CA SER A 137 -20.88 14.71 16.20
C SER A 137 -22.13 15.53 16.56
N ARG A 138 -23.26 15.29 15.87
CA ARG A 138 -24.53 15.95 16.16
C ARG A 138 -25.12 15.45 17.48
N ILE A 139 -25.02 14.15 17.75
CA ILE A 139 -25.40 13.53 19.03
C ILE A 139 -24.60 14.15 20.16
N ALA A 140 -23.27 14.25 20.02
CA ALA A 140 -22.41 14.85 21.03
C ALA A 140 -22.79 16.31 21.34
N ASN A 141 -23.19 17.08 20.31
CA ASN A 141 -23.67 18.46 20.50
C ASN A 141 -24.98 18.51 21.31
N ILE A 142 -25.94 17.63 21.01
CA ILE A 142 -27.21 17.53 21.75
C ILE A 142 -26.93 17.15 23.21
N VAL A 143 -26.17 16.08 23.42
CA VAL A 143 -25.80 15.60 24.76
C VAL A 143 -25.10 16.71 25.56
N GLY A 144 -24.21 17.47 24.91
CA GLY A 144 -23.50 18.59 25.50
C GLY A 144 -24.43 19.75 25.92
N SER A 145 -25.38 20.16 25.07
CA SER A 145 -26.32 21.23 25.39
C SER A 145 -27.33 20.81 26.47
N THR A 146 -27.85 19.58 26.41
CA THR A 146 -28.78 19.04 27.41
C THR A 146 -28.10 18.93 28.78
N ARG A 147 -26.86 18.40 28.83
CA ARG A 147 -26.11 18.31 30.08
C ARG A 147 -25.89 19.69 30.73
N ARG A 148 -25.75 20.74 29.92
CA ARG A 148 -25.62 22.11 30.44
C ARG A 148 -26.90 22.60 31.11
N LEU A 149 -28.07 22.32 30.51
CA LEU A 149 -29.37 22.71 31.06
C LEU A 149 -29.73 21.91 32.34
N LEU A 150 -29.49 20.60 32.36
CA LEU A 150 -29.69 19.78 33.56
C LEU A 150 -28.85 20.27 34.76
N ARG A 151 -27.68 20.86 34.53
CA ARG A 151 -26.88 21.47 35.62
C ARG A 151 -27.51 22.72 36.21
N GLN A 152 -28.36 23.41 35.46
CA GLN A 152 -29.10 24.60 35.89
C GLN A 152 -30.39 24.23 36.65
N LYS A 153 -30.66 22.92 36.83
CA LYS A 153 -31.87 22.37 37.48
C LYS A 153 -33.18 22.70 36.76
N ASP A 154 -33.10 22.91 35.45
CA ASP A 154 -34.27 23.03 34.59
C ASP A 154 -34.40 21.77 33.75
N ASP A 155 -34.99 20.74 34.35
CA ASP A 155 -35.12 19.41 33.75
C ASP A 155 -36.10 19.40 32.58
N ASP A 156 -37.20 20.15 32.71
CA ASP A 156 -38.21 20.33 31.65
C ASP A 156 -37.58 20.95 30.40
N GLU A 157 -36.93 22.12 30.52
CA GLU A 157 -36.30 22.79 29.39
C GLU A 157 -35.17 21.95 28.78
N ALA A 158 -34.40 21.24 29.61
CA ALA A 158 -33.32 20.38 29.14
C ALA A 158 -33.82 19.28 28.20
N ILE A 159 -34.91 18.59 28.57
CA ILE A 159 -35.47 17.51 27.75
C ILE A 159 -36.21 18.07 26.53
N LEU A 160 -36.98 19.15 26.69
CA LEU A 160 -37.69 19.78 25.57
C LEU A 160 -36.71 20.27 24.49
N SER A 161 -35.64 20.96 24.91
CA SER A 161 -34.58 21.44 24.01
C SER A 161 -33.85 20.29 23.31
N ALA A 162 -33.62 19.17 24.02
CA ALA A 162 -33.00 17.98 23.45
C ALA A 162 -33.86 17.36 22.34
N VAL A 163 -35.15 17.15 22.62
CA VAL A 163 -36.10 16.54 21.68
C VAL A 163 -36.29 17.43 20.45
N GLN A 164 -36.40 18.75 20.64
CA GLN A 164 -36.44 19.70 19.54
C GLN A 164 -35.16 19.63 18.69
N SER A 165 -33.99 19.63 19.32
CA SER A 165 -32.70 19.54 18.62
C SER A 165 -32.56 18.24 17.82
N ILE A 166 -33.03 17.12 18.36
CA ILE A 166 -33.10 15.83 17.63
C ILE A 166 -33.95 16.01 16.37
N GLY A 167 -35.17 16.55 16.49
CA GLY A 167 -36.05 16.80 15.36
C GLY A 167 -35.44 17.72 14.30
N ASP A 168 -34.76 18.78 14.72
CA ASP A 168 -34.10 19.74 13.83
C ASP A 168 -32.95 19.09 13.04
N TYR A 169 -32.10 18.29 13.69
CA TYR A 169 -31.02 17.58 13.01
C TYR A 169 -31.54 16.50 12.05
N LEU A 170 -32.61 15.80 12.42
CA LEU A 170 -33.28 14.82 11.57
C LEU A 170 -33.91 15.46 10.33
N SER A 171 -34.40 16.69 10.47
CA SER A 171 -35.06 17.46 9.39
C SER A 171 -34.09 18.19 8.46
N LYS A 172 -32.79 18.26 8.79
CA LYS A 172 -31.78 18.87 7.93
C LYS A 172 -31.48 17.98 6.72
N GLU A 173 -31.80 18.48 5.53
CA GLU A 173 -31.33 17.92 4.27
C GLU A 173 -29.79 17.95 4.19
N PRO A 174 -29.16 17.00 3.45
CA PRO A 174 -27.73 17.05 3.26
C PRO A 174 -27.48 18.24 2.32
N THR A 175 -26.57 19.13 2.69
CA THR A 175 -26.27 20.25 1.80
C THR A 175 -25.56 19.72 0.56
N TRP A 176 -25.64 20.45 -0.56
CA TRP A 176 -24.89 20.09 -1.78
C TRP A 176 -23.38 20.03 -1.52
N LEU A 177 -22.88 20.77 -0.52
CA LEU A 177 -21.50 20.72 -0.05
C LEU A 177 -21.17 19.35 0.56
N ASP A 178 -22.05 18.76 1.36
CA ASP A 178 -21.83 17.43 1.94
C ASP A 178 -21.64 16.39 0.82
N SER A 179 -22.54 16.42 -0.18
CA SER A 179 -22.42 15.57 -1.37
C SER A 179 -21.13 15.86 -2.14
N PHE A 180 -20.79 17.13 -2.38
CA PHE A 180 -19.58 17.55 -3.08
C PHE A 180 -18.31 17.04 -2.40
N PHE A 181 -18.19 17.20 -1.07
CA PHE A 181 -17.02 16.74 -0.32
C PHE A 181 -16.88 15.21 -0.34
N HIS A 182 -17.99 14.46 -0.29
CA HIS A 182 -17.95 13.01 -0.44
C HIS A 182 -17.48 12.58 -1.84
N PHE A 183 -17.98 13.22 -2.90
CA PHE A 183 -17.52 12.95 -4.27
C PHE A 183 -16.06 13.33 -4.48
N ALA A 184 -15.65 14.52 -4.01
CA ALA A 184 -14.28 14.99 -4.08
C ALA A 184 -13.34 14.02 -3.36
N SER A 185 -13.63 13.65 -2.11
CA SER A 185 -12.80 12.72 -1.33
C SER A 185 -12.62 11.37 -2.02
N THR A 186 -13.67 10.85 -2.68
CA THR A 186 -13.60 9.56 -3.36
C THR A 186 -12.73 9.66 -4.62
N LEU A 187 -12.90 10.73 -5.41
CA LEU A 187 -12.08 10.99 -6.60
C LEU A 187 -10.60 11.23 -6.25
N PHE A 188 -10.33 12.05 -5.24
CA PHE A 188 -8.96 12.29 -4.76
C PHE A 188 -8.30 11.01 -4.22
N GLY A 189 -9.05 10.17 -3.50
CA GLY A 189 -8.52 8.88 -3.03
C GLY A 189 -8.12 7.95 -4.17
N VAL A 190 -8.98 7.81 -5.19
CA VAL A 190 -8.71 6.93 -6.35
C VAL A 190 -7.52 7.44 -7.17
N THR A 191 -7.39 8.75 -7.38
CA THR A 191 -6.27 9.31 -8.15
C THR A 191 -4.94 9.15 -7.44
N ILE A 192 -4.89 9.34 -6.11
CA ILE A 192 -3.68 9.10 -5.32
C ILE A 192 -3.25 7.64 -5.41
N ILE A 193 -4.18 6.68 -5.25
CA ILE A 193 -3.88 5.25 -5.34
C ILE A 193 -3.37 4.88 -6.74
N ALA A 194 -4.00 5.39 -7.80
CA ALA A 194 -3.55 5.14 -9.17
C ALA A 194 -2.13 5.67 -9.42
N CYS A 195 -1.82 6.86 -8.92
CA CYS A 195 -0.47 7.42 -9.00
C CYS A 195 0.55 6.55 -8.27
N VAL A 196 0.25 6.12 -7.03
CA VAL A 196 1.16 5.25 -6.25
C VAL A 196 1.42 3.93 -6.99
N VAL A 197 0.37 3.27 -7.51
CA VAL A 197 0.51 2.02 -8.27
C VAL A 197 1.35 2.23 -9.53
N TYR A 198 1.14 3.34 -10.24
CA TYR A 198 1.90 3.67 -11.45
C TYR A 198 3.39 3.87 -11.15
N PHE A 199 3.72 4.72 -10.17
CA PHE A 199 5.11 4.97 -9.78
C PHE A 199 5.79 3.73 -9.20
N PHE A 200 5.08 2.94 -8.40
CA PHE A 200 5.60 1.68 -7.85
C PHE A 200 5.85 0.64 -8.95
N GLY A 201 4.96 0.53 -9.93
CA GLY A 201 5.15 -0.31 -11.11
C GLY A 201 6.40 0.09 -11.92
N LEU A 202 6.60 1.39 -12.15
CA LEU A 202 7.81 1.90 -12.83
C LEU A 202 9.08 1.59 -12.03
N ALA A 203 9.06 1.75 -10.71
CA ALA A 203 10.19 1.42 -9.84
C ALA A 203 10.55 -0.06 -9.91
N ILE A 204 9.56 -0.97 -9.83
CA ILE A 204 9.76 -2.42 -9.95
C ILE A 204 10.38 -2.78 -11.30
N VAL A 205 9.84 -2.23 -12.41
CA VAL A 205 10.36 -2.51 -13.76
C VAL A 205 11.81 -2.07 -13.90
N ASN A 206 12.15 -0.89 -13.38
CA ASN A 206 13.52 -0.37 -13.41
C ASN A 206 14.47 -1.22 -12.56
N ILE A 207 14.05 -1.63 -11.35
CA ILE A 207 14.82 -2.52 -10.47
C ILE A 207 15.04 -3.88 -11.16
N TRP A 208 14.00 -4.45 -11.77
CA TRP A 208 14.08 -5.75 -12.44
C TRP A 208 15.00 -5.70 -13.66
N LYS A 209 14.89 -4.65 -14.49
CA LYS A 209 15.77 -4.44 -15.65
C LYS A 209 17.23 -4.31 -15.21
N LYS A 210 17.49 -3.56 -14.14
CA LYS A 210 18.85 -3.40 -13.59
C LYS A 210 19.39 -4.71 -13.00
N SER A 211 18.58 -5.42 -12.22
CA SER A 211 18.93 -6.74 -11.66
C SER A 211 19.29 -7.75 -12.75
N LYS A 212 18.53 -7.78 -13.86
CA LYS A 212 18.82 -8.65 -15.01
C LYS A 212 20.20 -8.35 -15.63
N ARG A 213 20.54 -7.07 -15.86
CA ARG A 213 21.86 -6.68 -16.40
C ARG A 213 23.02 -7.07 -15.47
N VAL A 214 22.83 -6.92 -14.16
CA VAL A 214 23.85 -7.32 -13.17
C VAL A 214 24.08 -8.83 -13.20
N LYS A 215 23.00 -9.63 -13.27
CA LYS A 215 23.10 -11.10 -13.40
C LYS A 215 23.85 -11.51 -14.66
N ASP A 216 23.56 -10.85 -15.79
CA ASP A 216 24.25 -11.09 -17.07
C ASP A 216 25.77 -10.81 -16.99
N VAL A 217 26.16 -9.63 -16.47
CA VAL A 217 27.57 -9.28 -16.26
C VAL A 217 28.27 -10.28 -15.33
N ARG A 218 27.60 -10.71 -14.26
CA ARG A 218 28.14 -11.71 -13.32
C ARG A 218 28.42 -13.04 -14.03
N GLY A 219 27.49 -13.52 -14.85
CA GLY A 219 27.67 -14.74 -15.64
C GLY A 219 28.84 -14.62 -16.62
N LYS A 220 28.96 -13.50 -17.33
CA LYS A 220 30.08 -13.23 -18.23
C LYS A 220 31.42 -13.20 -17.51
N LEU A 221 31.49 -12.56 -16.33
CA LEU A 221 32.69 -12.50 -15.51
C LEU A 221 33.12 -13.88 -15.00
N GLN A 222 32.18 -14.66 -14.47
CA GLN A 222 32.42 -16.03 -14.03
C GLN A 222 32.97 -16.90 -15.17
N LYS A 223 32.38 -16.78 -16.36
CA LYS A 223 32.87 -17.51 -17.53
C LYS A 223 34.31 -17.14 -17.94
N ILE A 224 34.67 -15.85 -17.87
CA ILE A 224 36.05 -15.40 -18.14
C ILE A 224 37.03 -16.04 -17.16
N GLN A 225 36.65 -16.19 -15.89
CA GLN A 225 37.47 -16.87 -14.89
C GLN A 225 37.57 -18.37 -15.15
N ASP A 226 36.45 -19.05 -15.40
CA ASP A 226 36.44 -20.49 -15.67
C ASP A 226 37.29 -20.86 -16.89
N GLU A 227 37.26 -20.04 -17.94
CA GLU A 227 38.11 -20.24 -19.13
C GLU A 227 39.60 -20.00 -18.83
N ARG A 228 39.92 -19.00 -17.99
CA ARG A 228 41.29 -18.77 -17.52
C ARG A 228 41.81 -20.00 -16.78
N ASP A 229 41.06 -20.51 -15.82
CA ASP A 229 41.47 -21.65 -15.00
C ASP A 229 41.64 -22.91 -15.88
N LYS A 230 40.70 -23.19 -16.79
CA LYS A 230 40.82 -24.31 -17.75
C LYS A 230 42.03 -24.19 -18.69
N SER A 231 42.37 -22.97 -19.12
CA SER A 231 43.55 -22.73 -19.97
C SER A 231 44.88 -22.94 -19.24
N ARG A 232 44.90 -22.92 -17.90
CA ARG A 232 46.07 -23.29 -17.10
C ARG A 232 46.28 -24.81 -17.09
N ASP A 233 45.20 -25.57 -17.04
CA ASP A 233 45.24 -27.03 -16.89
C ASP A 233 45.34 -27.80 -18.22
N VAL A 234 44.88 -27.20 -19.34
CA VAL A 234 44.76 -27.88 -20.63
C VAL A 234 45.67 -27.22 -21.69
N PRO A 235 46.71 -27.92 -22.20
CA PRO A 235 47.49 -27.47 -23.35
C PRO A 235 46.59 -27.33 -24.59
N ASN A 236 46.68 -26.21 -25.31
CA ASN A 236 45.86 -25.87 -26.49
C ASN A 236 44.36 -25.65 -26.23
N PHE A 237 43.99 -25.08 -25.08
CA PHE A 237 42.61 -24.68 -24.80
C PHE A 237 42.06 -23.68 -25.83
N SER A 238 40.93 -24.00 -26.46
CA SER A 238 40.16 -23.07 -27.31
C SER A 238 39.02 -22.44 -26.53
N SER A 239 38.88 -21.11 -26.55
CA SER A 239 37.79 -20.42 -25.85
C SER A 239 36.40 -20.81 -26.37
N THR A 240 35.43 -20.88 -25.46
CA THR A 240 34.05 -21.30 -25.74
C THR A 240 33.09 -20.13 -26.02
N SER A 241 33.54 -18.90 -25.79
CA SER A 241 32.83 -17.67 -26.15
C SER A 241 33.68 -16.74 -27.00
N CYS A 242 33.04 -15.80 -27.72
CA CYS A 242 33.70 -14.78 -28.50
C CYS A 242 34.35 -13.70 -27.59
N PRO A 243 35.66 -13.41 -27.72
CA PRO A 243 36.32 -12.41 -26.88
C PRO A 243 35.84 -10.96 -27.08
N ILE A 244 35.16 -10.64 -28.19
CA ILE A 244 34.73 -9.27 -28.54
C ILE A 244 33.36 -8.94 -27.93
N CYS A 245 32.36 -9.81 -28.09
CA CYS A 245 31.00 -9.60 -27.55
C CYS A 245 30.74 -10.36 -26.24
N LEU A 246 31.63 -11.28 -25.86
CA LEU A 246 31.54 -12.13 -24.66
C LEU A 246 30.31 -13.07 -24.66
N GLU A 247 29.78 -13.39 -25.85
CA GLU A 247 28.71 -14.36 -26.04
C GLU A 247 29.25 -15.71 -26.52
N ASP A 248 28.49 -16.76 -26.29
CA ASP A 248 28.90 -18.14 -26.52
C ASP A 248 28.87 -18.50 -28.00
N PHE A 249 29.83 -19.33 -28.43
CA PHE A 249 29.74 -19.92 -29.76
C PHE A 249 28.66 -21.00 -29.76
N THR A 250 27.70 -20.91 -30.67
CA THR A 250 26.71 -21.97 -30.86
C THR A 250 27.35 -23.18 -31.54
N GLN A 251 26.96 -24.38 -31.12
CA GLN A 251 27.35 -25.63 -31.81
C GLN A 251 26.49 -25.88 -33.05
N GLU A 252 25.26 -25.39 -33.01
CA GLU A 252 24.31 -25.39 -34.12
C GLU A 252 24.58 -24.20 -35.06
N GLU A 253 24.23 -24.35 -36.34
CA GLU A 253 24.30 -23.24 -37.30
C GLU A 253 23.34 -22.11 -36.86
N PRO A 254 23.85 -20.92 -36.51
CA PRO A 254 23.01 -19.82 -36.09
C PRO A 254 22.22 -19.27 -37.29
N GLN A 255 20.98 -18.86 -37.05
CA GLN A 255 20.15 -18.22 -38.07
C GLN A 255 20.74 -16.89 -38.56
N ASP A 256 21.45 -16.17 -37.67
CA ASP A 256 22.23 -15.00 -38.03
C ASP A 256 23.66 -15.41 -38.39
N GLU A 257 24.02 -15.26 -39.68
CA GLU A 257 25.36 -15.57 -40.17
C GLU A 257 26.47 -14.80 -39.44
N ARG A 258 26.15 -13.62 -38.87
CA ARG A 258 27.10 -12.80 -38.11
C ARG A 258 27.54 -13.44 -36.80
N LEU A 259 26.78 -14.42 -36.29
CA LEU A 259 27.10 -15.18 -35.09
C LEU A 259 27.88 -16.47 -35.39
N LYS A 260 28.21 -16.76 -36.65
CA LYS A 260 29.03 -17.92 -37.00
C LYS A 260 30.44 -17.79 -36.44
N LYS A 261 30.98 -18.88 -35.89
CA LYS A 261 32.35 -18.94 -35.39
C LYS A 261 33.34 -18.92 -36.56
N GLN A 262 34.21 -17.91 -36.59
CA GLN A 262 35.26 -17.72 -37.57
C GLN A 262 36.62 -17.66 -36.87
N SER A 263 37.58 -18.46 -37.36
CA SER A 263 38.96 -18.45 -36.87
C SER A 263 39.87 -17.71 -37.84
N LEU A 264 40.78 -16.88 -37.32
CA LEU A 264 41.85 -16.26 -38.11
C LEU A 264 43.01 -17.23 -38.33
N HIS A 265 43.94 -16.89 -39.23
CA HIS A 265 45.13 -17.70 -39.51
C HIS A 265 46.04 -17.91 -38.29
N CYS A 266 46.00 -16.99 -37.31
CA CYS A 266 46.67 -17.13 -36.03
C CYS A 266 45.99 -18.14 -35.06
N GLY A 267 44.86 -18.73 -35.44
CA GLY A 267 44.12 -19.72 -34.65
C GLY A 267 43.08 -19.16 -33.66
N HIS A 268 43.03 -17.85 -33.43
CA HIS A 268 42.02 -17.23 -32.56
C HIS A 268 40.65 -17.16 -33.22
N ALA A 269 39.60 -17.52 -32.46
CA ALA A 269 38.22 -17.58 -32.93
C ALA A 269 37.34 -16.43 -32.41
N PHE A 270 36.43 -15.94 -33.26
CA PHE A 270 35.49 -14.86 -33.00
C PHE A 270 34.16 -15.13 -33.72
N HIS A 271 33.11 -14.35 -33.44
CA HIS A 271 31.96 -14.28 -34.33
C HIS A 271 32.35 -13.52 -35.61
N SER A 272 31.94 -14.01 -36.77
CA SER A 272 32.22 -13.42 -38.09
C SER A 272 31.92 -11.92 -38.11
N GLY A 273 30.71 -11.53 -37.69
CA GLY A 273 30.31 -10.12 -37.65
C GLY A 273 31.14 -9.30 -36.66
N CYS A 274 31.53 -9.87 -35.52
CA CYS A 274 32.35 -9.17 -34.52
C CYS A 274 33.77 -8.90 -35.02
N ILE A 275 34.39 -9.87 -35.69
CA ILE A 275 35.75 -9.70 -36.20
C ILE A 275 35.78 -8.81 -37.44
N GLU A 276 34.78 -8.91 -38.33
CA GLU A 276 34.64 -8.02 -39.47
C GLU A 276 34.52 -6.55 -39.04
N ASP A 277 33.65 -6.25 -38.07
CA ASP A 277 33.48 -4.89 -37.54
C ASP A 277 34.78 -4.39 -36.90
N TRP A 278 35.48 -5.24 -36.15
CA TRP A 278 36.76 -4.90 -35.52
C TRP A 278 37.84 -4.58 -36.55
N LEU A 279 37.99 -5.44 -37.56
CA LEU A 279 38.97 -5.25 -38.63
C LEU A 279 38.64 -3.99 -39.43
N ARG A 280 37.37 -3.75 -39.77
CA ARG A 280 36.95 -2.53 -40.47
C ARG A 280 37.28 -1.26 -39.67
N ALA A 281 37.12 -1.30 -38.35
CA ALA A 281 37.47 -0.18 -37.47
C ALA A 281 38.98 -0.02 -37.24
N SER A 282 39.79 -1.05 -37.48
CA SER A 282 41.22 -1.08 -37.17
C SER A 282 42.10 -0.85 -38.40
N ALA A 283 42.84 0.25 -38.43
CA ALA A 283 43.74 0.59 -39.54
C ALA A 283 44.84 -0.47 -39.82
N ARG A 284 45.20 -1.28 -38.81
CA ARG A 284 46.29 -2.27 -38.89
C ARG A 284 45.85 -3.70 -39.24
N GLN A 285 44.54 -3.97 -39.36
CA GLN A 285 44.00 -5.31 -39.69
C GLN A 285 44.59 -6.46 -38.85
N THR A 286 44.73 -6.26 -37.54
CA THR A 286 45.39 -7.22 -36.63
C THR A 286 44.39 -7.99 -35.78
N CYS A 287 44.77 -9.20 -35.37
CA CYS A 287 44.03 -10.01 -34.41
C CYS A 287 43.90 -9.28 -33.06
N PRO A 288 42.68 -9.18 -32.47
CA PRO A 288 42.49 -8.54 -31.18
C PRO A 288 43.22 -9.19 -29.99
N ILE A 289 43.58 -10.48 -30.12
CA ILE A 289 44.19 -11.26 -29.04
C ILE A 289 45.72 -11.26 -29.13
N CYS A 290 46.29 -11.64 -30.29
CA CYS A 290 47.75 -11.76 -30.46
C CYS A 290 48.40 -10.63 -31.27
N GLN A 291 47.61 -9.71 -31.84
CA GLN A 291 48.08 -8.57 -32.64
C GLN A 291 48.82 -8.95 -33.94
N GLN A 292 48.85 -10.22 -34.33
CA GLN A 292 49.34 -10.66 -35.65
C GLN A 292 48.39 -10.19 -36.75
N ASN A 293 48.91 -9.97 -37.96
CA ASN A 293 48.10 -9.62 -39.13
C ASN A 293 47.03 -10.70 -39.36
N ALA A 294 45.78 -10.29 -39.56
CA ALA A 294 44.65 -11.21 -39.74
C ALA A 294 44.78 -12.07 -41.01
N PHE A 295 45.59 -11.63 -41.98
CA PHE A 295 45.70 -12.24 -43.30
C PHE A 295 47.05 -12.94 -43.58
N ASP A 296 48.12 -12.67 -42.82
CA ASP A 296 49.42 -13.29 -43.07
C ASP A 296 49.46 -14.72 -42.52
N GLY A 297 49.64 -15.70 -43.41
CA GLY A 297 49.67 -17.12 -43.09
C GLY A 297 51.08 -17.71 -43.13
N SER A 298 52.04 -17.20 -42.33
CA SER A 298 53.28 -17.94 -42.10
C SER A 298 53.18 -18.77 -40.82
N PRO A 299 53.32 -20.12 -40.90
CA PRO A 299 53.77 -20.88 -39.75
C PRO A 299 55.13 -20.29 -39.38
N THR A 300 55.28 -19.80 -38.16
CA THR A 300 56.59 -19.37 -37.68
C THR A 300 57.50 -20.60 -37.65
N GLU A 301 58.33 -20.75 -38.67
CA GLU A 301 59.54 -21.57 -38.59
C GLU A 301 60.31 -21.11 -37.35
N ARG A 302 60.54 -22.06 -36.44
CA ARG A 302 61.51 -21.91 -35.36
C ARG A 302 62.87 -21.55 -36.01
N LYS A 303 63.29 -20.30 -35.90
CA LYS A 303 64.70 -19.96 -36.04
C LYS A 303 65.35 -20.05 -34.66
N ASP A 304 66.07 -21.14 -34.48
CA ASP A 304 67.06 -21.32 -33.42
C ASP A 304 68.23 -20.35 -33.65
N GLY A 305 68.72 -19.69 -32.59
CA GLY A 305 69.80 -18.69 -32.71
C GLY A 305 69.94 -17.66 -31.58
N SER A 306 70.09 -18.14 -30.34
CA SER A 306 70.86 -17.53 -29.21
C SER A 306 70.65 -16.05 -28.80
N GLN A 307 69.97 -15.82 -27.67
CA GLN A 307 70.59 -15.61 -26.34
C GLN A 307 69.47 -15.42 -25.31
N GLY A 308 69.56 -16.17 -24.22
CA GLY A 308 68.46 -16.36 -23.27
C GLY A 308 68.12 -15.15 -22.41
N GLN A 309 66.82 -14.96 -22.21
CA GLN A 309 66.24 -14.73 -20.89
C GLN A 309 64.89 -15.45 -20.84
N SER A 310 64.72 -16.24 -19.79
CA SER A 310 63.57 -17.06 -19.44
C SER A 310 62.24 -16.30 -19.57
N GLY A 311 61.55 -16.50 -20.70
CA GLY A 311 60.17 -16.07 -20.90
C GLY A 311 59.24 -17.08 -20.22
N ASP A 312 58.78 -16.70 -19.04
CA ASP A 312 57.86 -17.43 -18.20
C ASP A 312 56.60 -17.90 -18.98
N SER A 313 56.26 -19.18 -18.83
CA SER A 313 55.10 -19.80 -19.47
C SER A 313 53.77 -19.22 -18.97
N THR A 314 53.81 -18.34 -17.97
CA THR A 314 52.68 -17.58 -17.43
C THR A 314 52.16 -16.47 -18.36
N VAL A 315 52.95 -15.97 -19.31
CA VAL A 315 52.59 -14.77 -20.10
C VAL A 315 51.61 -15.07 -21.25
N ALA A 316 51.66 -16.28 -21.82
CA ALA A 316 50.79 -16.65 -22.95
C ALA A 316 49.30 -16.73 -22.56
N GLY A 317 48.99 -17.06 -21.31
CA GLY A 317 47.61 -17.11 -20.78
C GLY A 317 47.05 -15.76 -20.31
N ALA A 318 47.90 -14.73 -20.14
CA ALA A 318 47.50 -13.44 -19.55
C ALA A 318 46.80 -12.50 -20.56
N TYR A 319 47.23 -12.51 -21.83
CA TYR A 319 46.70 -11.62 -22.87
C TYR A 319 45.20 -11.84 -23.20
N PRO A 320 44.69 -13.09 -23.33
CA PRO A 320 43.27 -13.34 -23.63
C PRO A 320 42.32 -12.84 -22.54
N VAL A 321 42.70 -12.96 -21.26
CA VAL A 321 41.90 -12.52 -20.11
C VAL A 321 41.86 -11.00 -20.03
N GLN A 322 43.00 -10.34 -20.23
CA GLN A 322 43.10 -8.87 -20.25
C GLN A 322 42.18 -8.23 -21.29
N PHE A 323 42.17 -8.78 -22.50
CA PHE A 323 41.30 -8.30 -23.57
C PHE A 323 39.82 -8.42 -23.19
N ARG A 324 39.41 -9.58 -22.66
CA ARG A 324 38.02 -9.85 -22.27
C ARG A 324 37.54 -8.94 -21.13
N LEU A 325 38.36 -8.68 -20.11
CA LEU A 325 37.98 -7.78 -19.02
C LEU A 325 37.83 -6.32 -19.49
N ARG A 326 38.70 -5.86 -20.39
CA ARG A 326 38.56 -4.52 -21.01
C ARG A 326 37.32 -4.43 -21.89
N ARG A 327 36.97 -5.50 -22.62
CA ARG A 327 35.71 -5.57 -23.37
C ARG A 327 34.48 -5.59 -22.46
N LEU A 328 34.56 -6.25 -21.30
CA LEU A 328 33.48 -6.25 -20.31
C LEU A 328 33.21 -4.83 -19.78
N HIS A 329 34.26 -4.06 -19.47
CA HIS A 329 34.13 -2.63 -19.14
C HIS A 329 33.51 -1.83 -20.28
N TYR A 330 33.97 -2.01 -21.51
CA TYR A 330 33.45 -1.30 -22.67
C TYR A 330 31.95 -1.56 -22.92
N LEU A 331 31.50 -2.81 -22.74
CA LEU A 331 30.09 -3.20 -22.97
C LEU A 331 29.17 -2.81 -21.80
N TYR A 332 29.70 -2.69 -20.59
CA TYR A 332 28.93 -2.41 -19.38
C TYR A 332 29.59 -1.32 -18.50
N PRO A 333 29.80 -0.10 -19.03
CA PRO A 333 30.56 0.94 -18.33
C PRO A 333 29.89 1.40 -17.03
N ASP A 334 28.56 1.35 -16.96
CA ASP A 334 27.77 1.72 -15.77
C ASP A 334 27.89 0.70 -14.62
N LEU A 335 28.33 -0.52 -14.90
CA LEU A 335 28.39 -1.64 -13.94
C LEU A 335 29.83 -2.06 -13.63
N VAL A 336 30.71 -1.98 -14.63
CA VAL A 336 32.11 -2.35 -14.52
C VAL A 336 32.92 -1.09 -14.77
N ALA A 337 33.40 -0.44 -13.71
CA ALA A 337 34.27 0.74 -13.84
C ALA A 337 35.71 0.32 -14.20
N GLN A 338 36.48 1.24 -14.82
CA GLN A 338 37.87 0.98 -15.20
C GLN A 338 38.73 0.55 -13.99
N ARG A 339 38.51 1.14 -12.81
CA ARG A 339 39.16 0.75 -11.55
C ARG A 339 38.96 -0.74 -11.20
N HIS A 340 37.82 -1.33 -11.54
CA HIS A 340 37.56 -2.75 -11.29
C HIS A 340 38.44 -3.59 -12.20
N VAL A 341 38.55 -3.22 -13.49
CA VAL A 341 39.46 -3.87 -14.44
C VAL A 341 40.91 -3.73 -13.98
N ASP A 342 41.33 -2.54 -13.53
CA ASP A 342 42.69 -2.31 -13.05
C ASP A 342 43.02 -3.15 -11.81
N VAL A 343 42.08 -3.27 -10.85
CA VAL A 343 42.22 -4.15 -9.68
C VAL A 343 42.30 -5.62 -10.10
N TRP A 344 41.50 -6.04 -11.08
CA TRP A 344 41.51 -7.41 -11.60
C TRP A 344 42.78 -7.77 -12.37
N LEU A 345 43.47 -6.78 -12.95
CA LEU A 345 44.67 -6.96 -13.76
C LEU A 345 45.97 -6.63 -13.02
N GLY A 346 45.92 -5.81 -11.97
CA GLY A 346 47.06 -5.13 -11.38
C GLY A 346 47.64 -5.73 -10.11
N ASP A 347 47.19 -6.92 -9.67
CA ASP A 347 47.66 -7.50 -8.41
C ASP A 347 48.66 -8.66 -8.65
N PRO A 348 49.99 -8.41 -8.67
CA PRO A 348 51.01 -9.44 -8.87
C PRO A 348 51.15 -10.43 -7.70
N PHE A 349 50.43 -10.22 -6.59
CA PHE A 349 50.48 -11.07 -5.39
C PHE A 349 49.30 -12.04 -5.22
N CYS A 350 48.34 -12.09 -6.15
CA CYS A 350 47.22 -13.01 -6.07
C CYS A 350 47.09 -13.86 -7.34
N ASP A 351 47.76 -15.01 -7.33
CA ASP A 351 47.33 -16.20 -8.08
C ASP A 351 45.98 -16.76 -7.60
N PHE A 352 45.29 -16.05 -6.69
CA PHE A 352 44.12 -16.51 -5.94
C PHE A 352 43.01 -15.45 -5.81
N VAL A 353 42.73 -14.65 -6.84
CA VAL A 353 41.46 -13.89 -6.86
C VAL A 353 40.35 -14.80 -7.39
N GLY A 354 39.82 -15.65 -6.50
CA GLY A 354 38.63 -16.45 -6.77
C GLY A 354 37.39 -15.59 -7.05
N VAL A 355 36.41 -16.19 -7.74
CA VAL A 355 35.10 -15.64 -8.14
C VAL A 355 34.45 -14.70 -7.10
N SER A 356 34.60 -15.02 -5.81
CA SER A 356 34.05 -14.27 -4.67
C SER A 356 34.52 -12.81 -4.58
N ARG A 357 35.78 -12.49 -4.91
CA ARG A 357 36.33 -11.13 -4.77
C ARG A 357 36.00 -10.21 -5.95
N MET A 358 35.95 -10.75 -7.17
CA MET A 358 35.61 -9.95 -8.36
C MET A 358 34.10 -9.62 -8.38
N SER A 359 33.26 -10.56 -7.94
CA SER A 359 31.82 -10.34 -7.78
C SER A 359 31.48 -9.33 -6.68
N ALA A 360 32.18 -9.38 -5.54
CA ALA A 360 31.90 -8.50 -4.40
C ALA A 360 32.09 -6.99 -4.72
N LEU A 361 32.99 -6.66 -5.65
CA LEU A 361 33.20 -5.30 -6.12
C LEU A 361 32.03 -4.77 -6.97
N ILE A 362 31.27 -5.65 -7.61
CA ILE A 362 30.03 -5.29 -8.33
C ILE A 362 28.89 -5.13 -7.32
N ASP A 363 28.82 -6.01 -6.30
CA ASP A 363 27.74 -6.02 -5.30
C ASP A 363 27.65 -4.71 -4.50
N THR A 364 28.77 -4.11 -4.06
CA THR A 364 28.74 -2.83 -3.32
C THR A 364 28.07 -1.68 -4.09
N SER A 365 28.24 -1.62 -5.41
CA SER A 365 27.62 -0.57 -6.23
C SER A 365 26.10 -0.78 -6.40
N VAL A 366 25.65 -2.04 -6.43
CA VAL A 366 24.25 -2.40 -6.67
C VAL A 366 23.44 -2.35 -5.37
N GLU A 367 24.00 -2.82 -4.25
CA GLU A 367 23.37 -2.73 -2.93
C GLU A 367 23.18 -1.28 -2.49
N THR A 368 24.17 -0.42 -2.70
CA THR A 368 24.05 1.01 -2.36
C THR A 368 22.97 1.70 -3.21
N LEU A 369 22.83 1.31 -4.49
CA LEU A 369 21.80 1.86 -5.37
C LEU A 369 20.41 1.30 -5.06
N LEU A 370 20.28 0.03 -4.71
CA LEU A 370 19.02 -0.56 -4.26
C LEU A 370 18.58 0.03 -2.92
N SER A 371 19.50 0.18 -1.97
CA SER A 371 19.24 0.78 -0.67
C SER A 371 18.77 2.23 -0.79
N ASN A 372 19.42 3.04 -1.63
CA ASN A 372 19.03 4.44 -1.84
C ASN A 372 17.69 4.59 -2.58
N THR A 373 17.32 3.63 -3.43
CA THR A 373 16.02 3.64 -4.13
C THR A 373 14.90 3.17 -3.20
N ILE A 374 15.17 2.24 -2.29
CA ILE A 374 14.21 1.77 -1.28
C ILE A 374 14.00 2.83 -0.17
N PHE A 375 15.00 3.64 0.18
CA PHE A 375 14.89 4.69 1.21
C PHE A 375 14.15 5.97 0.74
N LEU A 376 13.99 6.15 -0.57
CA LEU A 376 13.31 7.30 -1.18
C LEU A 376 11.85 6.99 -1.62
N ILE A 377 11.41 5.75 -1.44
CA ILE A 377 10.03 5.26 -1.65
C ILE A 377 9.41 5.08 -0.27
#